data_AF-A0A2T7A4V8-F1
#
_entry.id   AF-A0A2T7A4V8-F1
#
_cell.length_a   1.000
_cell.length_b   1.000
_cell.length_c   1.000
_cell.angle_alpha   90.00
_cell.angle_beta   90.00
_cell.angle_gamma   90.00
#
_symmetry.space_group_name_H-M   'P 1'
#
loop_
_entity.id
_entity.type
_entity.pdbx_description
1 polymer ?
#
loop_
_entity_poly.entity_id
_entity_poly.type
_entity_poly.pdbx_seq_one_letter_code
_entity_poly.pdbx_strand_id
1 'polypeptide(L)'
;MSPPNRPLKKFFRQFNFQRYTYDPHKPPLEEFKRLCQARQWGASKIRKHETAFLHAIGSEQDLRGGLAGPNVIEFFRKYEYQRFTYDLDAPIQSEFQRLVGLRGWGEANLSNVTSRFYKAVALDGGEQSVYNAGPNAIKFFRQYEYQLFTYDPNASSTHPKDPGTQEVDIIVDWLREQECHGYRYRGDSPELEFKELVRVKRREWNQVRREADMDTGNEAWKESDEFDLLRTEFYEVVEKAFNTLLGRFCQITGFTPWQVLVGLYRPGVCSPEQGMILKSVFVNIFDFLDAFQEILRDPPTTDGWELLQLLRPLAIELEFKKNSMLGVYSALTNRVFPLEMAKEDGTLILLLHRIRAFLNGFKGLMKDFEKEAGDELQEAEKEGCAGIRRLLLSREWACLHPLQAKQEAFPF
;
A
#
# COMPACT_ATOMS: atom_id res chain seq x y z
N MET A 1 24.47 40.71 -5.86
CA MET A 1 23.90 39.89 -4.78
C MET A 1 22.39 40.03 -4.84
N SER A 2 21.67 38.93 -5.07
CA SER A 2 20.21 38.95 -5.09
C SER A 2 19.67 39.16 -3.67
N PRO A 3 18.62 39.98 -3.46
CA PRO A 3 18.06 40.20 -2.13
C PRO A 3 17.50 38.89 -1.53
N PRO A 4 17.59 38.70 -0.20
CA PRO A 4 17.19 37.45 0.44
C PRO A 4 15.68 37.17 0.29
N ASN A 5 15.37 35.97 -0.23
CA ASN A 5 14.04 35.44 -0.54
C ASN A 5 13.03 35.60 0.61
N ARG A 6 11.92 36.31 0.35
CA ARG A 6 10.90 36.67 1.35
C ARG A 6 10.10 35.44 1.85
N PRO A 7 9.57 34.54 0.99
CA PRO A 7 9.00 33.25 1.40
C PRO A 7 9.91 32.38 2.27
N LEU A 8 11.13 32.09 1.81
CA LEU A 8 12.05 31.20 2.53
C LEU A 8 12.46 31.79 3.89
N LYS A 9 12.76 33.09 3.92
CA LYS A 9 13.03 33.82 5.16
C LYS A 9 11.84 33.79 6.11
N LYS A 10 10.61 33.89 5.60
CA LYS A 10 9.38 33.78 6.42
C LYS A 10 9.24 32.36 6.99
N PHE A 11 9.48 31.33 6.19
CA PHE A 11 9.43 29.93 6.61
C PHE A 11 10.43 29.62 7.74
N PHE A 12 11.67 30.11 7.66
CA PHE A 12 12.65 29.85 8.73
C PHE A 12 12.42 30.71 9.98
N ARG A 13 12.01 31.98 9.80
CA ARG A 13 11.80 32.90 10.93
C ARG A 13 10.71 32.46 11.91
N GLN A 14 9.66 31.79 11.43
CA GLN A 14 8.62 31.23 12.32
C GLN A 14 9.18 30.16 13.27
N PHE A 15 10.37 29.62 13.01
CA PHE A 15 11.01 28.61 13.85
C PHE A 15 12.16 29.15 14.69
N ASN A 16 12.49 30.44 14.67
CA ASN A 16 13.58 31.00 15.48
C ASN A 16 13.35 30.77 16.99
N PHE A 17 14.39 30.35 17.70
CA PHE A 17 14.40 30.17 19.16
C PHE A 17 15.83 30.25 19.71
N GLN A 18 16.02 30.16 21.03
CA GLN A 18 17.32 30.39 21.67
C GLN A 18 18.48 29.55 21.08
N ARG A 19 18.22 28.33 20.57
CA ARG A 19 19.24 27.44 19.99
C ARG A 19 19.27 27.43 18.46
N TYR A 20 18.43 28.23 17.79
CA TYR A 20 18.39 28.31 16.32
C TYR A 20 17.97 29.70 15.87
N THR A 21 18.86 30.35 15.12
CA THR A 21 18.60 31.62 14.44
C THR A 21 18.88 31.41 12.97
N TYR A 22 17.90 31.67 12.11
CA TYR A 22 18.04 31.56 10.65
C TYR A 22 19.28 32.29 10.11
N ASP A 23 20.12 31.55 9.36
CA ASP A 23 21.31 32.08 8.67
C ASP A 23 21.04 32.16 7.16
N PRO A 24 20.84 33.37 6.59
CA PRO A 24 20.52 33.53 5.18
C PRO A 24 21.70 33.26 4.23
N HIS A 25 22.91 33.06 4.76
CA HIS A 25 24.10 32.78 3.96
C HIS A 25 24.35 31.29 3.75
N LYS A 26 23.59 30.41 4.43
CA LYS A 26 23.66 28.97 4.23
C LYS A 26 22.73 28.51 3.11
N PRO A 27 23.09 27.45 2.37
CA PRO A 27 22.19 26.80 1.44
C PRO A 27 20.86 26.40 2.12
N PRO A 28 19.69 26.64 1.50
CA PRO A 28 18.39 26.39 2.13
C PRO A 28 18.23 24.98 2.70
N LEU A 29 18.73 23.97 1.99
CA LEU A 29 18.64 22.57 2.41
C LEU A 29 19.51 22.28 3.64
N GLU A 30 20.72 22.81 3.68
CA GLU A 30 21.59 22.71 4.87
C GLU A 30 20.97 23.42 6.07
N GLU A 31 20.33 24.56 5.82
CA GLU A 31 19.66 25.34 6.85
C GLU A 31 18.40 24.63 7.38
N PHE A 32 17.66 23.92 6.53
CA PHE A 32 16.56 23.04 6.94
C PHE A 32 17.04 21.84 7.76
N LYS A 33 18.14 21.20 7.36
CA LYS A 33 18.78 20.12 8.14
C LYS A 33 19.18 20.62 9.53
N ARG A 34 19.79 21.81 9.62
CA ARG A 34 20.17 22.44 10.89
C ARG A 34 18.95 22.73 11.77
N LEU A 35 17.87 23.22 11.17
CA LEU A 35 16.60 23.42 11.89
C LEU A 35 16.07 22.10 12.46
N CYS A 36 16.02 21.04 11.66
CA CYS A 36 15.55 19.71 12.08
C CYS A 36 16.39 19.17 13.25
N GLN A 37 17.71 19.30 13.18
CA GLN A 37 18.64 18.91 14.24
C GLN A 37 18.44 19.74 15.51
N ALA A 38 18.39 21.07 15.40
CA ALA A 38 18.24 21.96 16.55
C ALA A 38 16.90 21.73 17.29
N ARG A 39 15.85 21.41 16.54
CA ARG A 39 14.53 21.06 17.09
C ARG A 39 14.39 19.60 17.52
N GLN A 40 15.39 18.77 17.24
CA GLN A 40 15.35 17.32 17.46
C GLN A 40 14.07 16.69 16.88
N TRP A 41 13.69 17.08 15.67
CA TRP A 41 12.51 16.54 15.02
C TRP A 41 12.74 15.09 14.59
N GLY A 42 11.81 14.21 14.95
CA GLY A 42 11.74 12.86 14.38
C GLY A 42 11.27 12.88 12.92
N ALA A 43 11.43 11.75 12.21
CA ALA A 43 11.18 11.63 10.78
C ALA A 43 9.79 12.12 10.32
N SER A 44 8.74 11.88 11.11
CA SER A 44 7.38 12.36 10.82
C SER A 44 7.32 13.90 10.80
N LYS A 45 7.89 14.56 11.80
CA LYS A 45 7.88 16.02 11.92
C LYS A 45 8.78 16.70 10.90
N ILE A 46 9.90 16.06 10.53
CA ILE A 46 10.73 16.47 9.41
C ILE A 46 9.90 16.48 8.12
N ARG A 47 9.25 15.37 7.77
CA ARG A 47 8.42 15.26 6.55
C ARG A 47 7.31 16.31 6.48
N LYS A 48 6.64 16.59 7.61
CA LYS A 48 5.60 17.63 7.70
C LYS A 48 6.14 19.01 7.32
N HIS A 49 7.30 19.38 7.86
CA HIS A 49 7.89 20.70 7.61
C HIS A 49 8.65 20.76 6.28
N GLU A 50 9.08 19.63 5.74
CA GLU A 50 9.74 19.50 4.45
C GLU A 50 8.82 19.93 3.32
N THR A 51 7.54 19.55 3.32
CA THR A 51 6.59 20.01 2.30
C THR A 51 6.44 21.54 2.30
N ALA A 52 6.30 22.17 3.46
CA ALA A 52 6.19 23.61 3.57
C ALA A 52 7.52 24.33 3.23
N PHE A 53 8.65 23.69 3.53
CA PHE A 53 9.98 24.16 3.14
C PHE A 53 10.17 24.10 1.61
N LEU A 54 9.84 22.97 0.99
CA LEU A 54 9.90 22.78 -0.47
C LEU A 54 8.96 23.75 -1.18
N HIS A 55 7.76 24.01 -0.64
CA HIS A 55 6.88 25.05 -1.16
C HIS A 55 7.54 26.44 -1.09
N ALA A 56 8.24 26.76 0.00
CA ALA A 56 8.93 28.04 0.16
C ALA A 56 10.15 28.19 -0.77
N ILE A 57 10.81 27.08 -1.16
CA ILE A 57 11.85 27.04 -2.18
C ILE A 57 11.26 27.12 -3.60
N GLY A 58 10.20 26.35 -3.87
CA GLY A 58 9.55 26.29 -5.19
C GLY A 58 9.02 27.66 -5.63
N SER A 59 8.53 28.46 -4.67
CA SER A 59 8.11 29.85 -4.90
C SER A 59 9.25 30.77 -5.41
N GLU A 60 10.52 30.35 -5.32
CA GLU A 60 11.70 31.07 -5.82
C GLU A 60 12.11 30.61 -7.22
N GLN A 61 11.77 29.37 -7.59
CA GLN A 61 12.30 28.68 -8.77
C GLN A 61 11.35 28.66 -9.98
N ASP A 62 10.21 29.36 -9.92
CA ASP A 62 9.36 29.67 -11.09
C ASP A 62 10.10 30.37 -12.26
N LEU A 63 11.39 30.68 -12.11
CA LEU A 63 12.27 31.21 -13.16
C LEU A 63 13.36 30.25 -13.66
N ARG A 64 13.58 29.09 -13.04
CA ARG A 64 14.57 28.09 -13.51
C ARG A 64 14.07 26.68 -13.25
N GLY A 65 13.29 26.17 -14.21
CA GLY A 65 12.70 24.83 -14.18
C GLY A 65 13.68 23.72 -13.84
N GLY A 66 13.26 22.85 -12.92
CA GLY A 66 14.03 21.66 -12.56
C GLY A 66 13.46 20.87 -11.38
N LEU A 67 12.85 21.52 -10.38
CA LEU A 67 12.31 20.82 -9.21
C LEU A 67 10.81 20.57 -9.32
N ALA A 68 10.38 19.41 -8.81
CA ALA A 68 8.97 19.07 -8.65
C ALA A 68 8.29 20.04 -7.70
N GLY A 69 7.13 20.56 -8.11
CA GLY A 69 6.29 21.33 -7.23
C GLY A 69 5.57 20.44 -6.21
N PRO A 70 4.83 21.07 -5.27
CA PRO A 70 4.18 20.36 -4.17
C PRO A 70 3.16 19.31 -4.63
N ASN A 71 2.42 19.54 -5.73
CA ASN A 71 1.41 18.59 -6.20
C ASN A 71 2.05 17.33 -6.78
N VAL A 72 3.17 17.47 -7.49
CA VAL A 72 3.94 16.33 -8.04
C VAL A 72 4.57 15.53 -6.90
N ILE A 73 5.13 16.20 -5.89
CA ILE A 73 5.65 15.53 -4.69
C ILE A 73 4.53 14.75 -4.00
N GLU A 74 3.35 15.36 -3.82
CA GLU A 74 2.19 14.69 -3.22
C GLU A 74 1.71 13.50 -4.06
N PHE A 75 1.68 13.65 -5.40
CA PHE A 75 1.37 12.57 -6.32
C PHE A 75 2.28 11.37 -6.07
N PHE A 76 3.60 11.56 -6.06
CA PHE A 76 4.52 10.44 -5.87
C PHE A 76 4.43 9.83 -4.47
N ARG A 77 4.31 10.66 -3.42
CA ARG A 77 4.12 10.19 -2.05
C ARG A 77 2.89 9.31 -1.89
N LYS A 78 1.80 9.62 -2.59
CA LYS A 78 0.59 8.78 -2.59
C LYS A 78 0.85 7.38 -3.14
N TYR A 79 1.82 7.25 -4.05
CA TYR A 79 2.18 5.98 -4.64
C TYR A 79 3.49 5.39 -4.07
N GLU A 80 4.08 5.99 -3.03
CA GLU A 80 5.22 5.40 -2.31
C GLU A 80 4.82 4.08 -1.65
N TYR A 81 5.73 3.11 -1.73
CA TYR A 81 5.59 1.78 -1.16
C TYR A 81 6.97 1.13 -1.03
N GLN A 82 7.04 -0.11 -0.56
CA GLN A 82 8.28 -0.79 -0.17
C GLN A 82 9.41 -0.70 -1.22
N ARG A 83 9.07 -0.66 -2.52
CA ARG A 83 10.06 -0.61 -3.62
C ARG A 83 10.15 0.73 -4.36
N PHE A 84 9.30 1.69 -4.01
CA PHE A 84 9.33 3.03 -4.60
C PHE A 84 9.31 4.09 -3.50
N THR A 85 10.46 4.75 -3.33
CA THR A 85 10.61 6.01 -2.60
C THR A 85 10.95 7.08 -3.61
N TYR A 86 10.23 8.20 -3.62
CA TYR A 86 10.42 9.22 -4.63
C TYR A 86 11.77 9.92 -4.49
N ASP A 87 12.59 9.89 -5.54
CA ASP A 87 13.86 10.60 -5.60
C ASP A 87 13.67 12.04 -6.09
N LEU A 88 13.82 13.01 -5.19
CA LEU A 88 13.68 14.43 -5.48
C LEU A 88 14.78 14.98 -6.39
N ASP A 89 15.92 14.30 -6.47
CA ASP A 89 17.07 14.71 -7.28
C ASP A 89 16.97 14.14 -8.72
N ALA A 90 16.06 13.19 -8.95
CA ALA A 90 15.83 12.60 -10.26
C ALA A 90 14.79 13.39 -11.07
N PRO A 91 14.90 13.40 -12.42
CA PRO A 91 13.89 14.03 -13.26
C PRO A 91 12.51 13.41 -12.99
N ILE A 92 11.51 14.27 -12.79
CA ILE A 92 10.12 13.90 -12.49
C ILE A 92 9.61 12.80 -13.42
N GLN A 93 9.97 12.88 -14.70
CA GLN A 93 9.49 11.97 -15.73
C GLN A 93 10.15 10.60 -15.60
N SER A 94 11.44 10.55 -15.24
CA SER A 94 12.14 9.31 -14.93
C SER A 94 11.54 8.62 -13.72
N GLU A 95 11.20 9.37 -12.68
CA GLU A 95 10.54 8.82 -11.48
C GLU A 95 9.12 8.31 -11.77
N PHE A 96 8.37 9.00 -12.64
CA PHE A 96 7.07 8.51 -13.09
C PHE A 96 7.19 7.20 -13.86
N GLN A 97 8.15 7.10 -14.77
CA GLN A 97 8.41 5.86 -15.50
C GLN A 97 8.86 4.73 -14.57
N ARG A 98 9.73 5.02 -13.60
CA ARG A 98 10.15 4.06 -12.58
C ARG A 98 8.95 3.56 -11.77
N LEU A 99 8.07 4.48 -11.35
CA LEU A 99 6.84 4.14 -10.65
C LEU A 99 5.93 3.23 -11.51
N VAL A 100 5.71 3.60 -12.78
CA VAL A 100 4.90 2.81 -13.73
C VAL A 100 5.48 1.41 -13.92
N GLY A 101 6.79 1.32 -14.13
CA GLY A 101 7.49 0.03 -14.30
C GLY A 101 7.37 -0.86 -13.08
N LEU A 102 7.61 -0.31 -11.87
CA LEU A 102 7.51 -1.08 -10.64
C LEU A 102 6.06 -1.49 -10.32
N ARG A 103 5.07 -0.62 -10.59
CA ARG A 103 3.66 -0.91 -10.33
C ARG A 103 3.03 -1.87 -11.35
N GLY A 104 3.57 -1.94 -12.57
CA GLY A 104 3.07 -2.78 -13.64
C GLY A 104 1.56 -2.58 -13.90
N TRP A 105 1.11 -1.31 -13.94
CA TRP A 105 -0.29 -0.98 -14.19
C TRP A 105 -0.71 -1.41 -15.60
N GLY A 106 -1.85 -2.12 -15.70
CA GLY A 106 -2.49 -2.39 -16.99
C GLY A 106 -3.01 -1.11 -17.65
N GLU A 107 -3.28 -1.16 -18.96
CA GLU A 107 -3.58 0.01 -19.82
C GLU A 107 -4.62 0.98 -19.24
N ALA A 108 -5.73 0.46 -18.71
CA ALA A 108 -6.79 1.27 -18.10
C ALA A 108 -6.33 2.05 -16.85
N ASN A 109 -5.58 1.39 -15.96
CA ASN A 109 -5.05 2.01 -14.75
C ASN A 109 -3.90 2.97 -15.07
N LEU A 110 -3.04 2.60 -16.03
CA LEU A 110 -1.96 3.45 -16.50
C LEU A 110 -2.50 4.77 -17.06
N SER A 111 -3.57 4.73 -17.87
CA SER A 111 -4.22 5.94 -18.40
C SER A 111 -4.71 6.86 -17.27
N ASN A 112 -5.38 6.30 -16.26
CA ASN A 112 -5.89 7.06 -15.11
C ASN A 112 -4.76 7.69 -14.28
N VAL A 113 -3.74 6.90 -13.93
CA VAL A 113 -2.62 7.39 -13.12
C VAL A 113 -1.79 8.42 -13.87
N THR A 114 -1.57 8.21 -15.18
CA THR A 114 -0.93 9.18 -16.07
C THR A 114 -1.71 10.50 -16.11
N SER A 115 -3.03 10.45 -16.21
CA SER A 115 -3.87 11.65 -16.14
C SER A 115 -3.72 12.40 -14.81
N ARG A 116 -3.69 11.68 -13.68
CA ARG A 116 -3.47 12.27 -12.34
C ARG A 116 -2.08 12.89 -12.20
N PHE A 117 -1.05 12.22 -12.71
CA PHE A 117 0.32 12.73 -12.71
C PHE A 117 0.40 14.04 -13.48
N TYR A 118 -0.13 14.10 -14.70
CA TYR A 118 -0.11 15.33 -15.49
C TYR A 118 -0.96 16.43 -14.87
N LYS A 119 -2.07 16.10 -14.21
CA LYS A 119 -2.82 17.08 -13.42
C LYS A 119 -1.97 17.68 -12.31
N ALA A 120 -1.19 16.86 -11.60
CA ALA A 120 -0.27 17.33 -10.58
C ALA A 120 0.83 18.24 -11.18
N VAL A 121 1.44 17.84 -12.30
CA VAL A 121 2.43 18.66 -13.02
C VAL A 121 1.84 19.99 -13.47
N ALA A 122 0.61 19.99 -14.00
CA ALA A 122 -0.07 21.21 -14.46
C ALA A 122 -0.40 22.16 -13.29
N LEU A 123 -0.80 21.62 -12.14
CA LEU A 123 -1.05 22.42 -10.94
C LEU A 123 0.22 23.08 -10.41
N ASP A 124 1.38 22.44 -10.58
CA ASP A 124 2.67 22.99 -10.16
C ASP A 124 3.27 24.00 -11.14
N GLY A 125 2.91 23.94 -12.43
CA GLY A 125 3.47 24.81 -13.47
C GLY A 125 2.85 26.21 -13.59
N GLY A 126 1.75 26.49 -12.87
CA GLY A 126 0.98 27.74 -12.97
C GLY A 126 0.32 27.98 -14.34
N GLU A 127 -0.69 28.86 -14.41
CA GLU A 127 -1.41 29.22 -15.65
C GLU A 127 -0.53 29.87 -16.75
N GLN A 128 0.73 30.21 -16.46
CA GLN A 128 1.64 30.86 -17.42
C GLN A 128 2.51 29.90 -18.22
N SER A 129 2.52 28.61 -17.88
CA SER A 129 3.08 27.57 -18.74
C SER A 129 2.01 27.16 -19.76
N VAL A 130 1.88 27.95 -20.82
CA VAL A 130 1.28 27.54 -22.10
C VAL A 130 2.20 26.50 -22.76
N TYR A 131 2.39 25.35 -22.10
CA TYR A 131 2.44 24.10 -22.81
C TYR A 131 1.00 23.82 -23.22
N ASN A 132 0.71 24.07 -24.49
CA ASN A 132 -0.57 23.86 -25.12
C ASN A 132 -1.22 22.54 -24.67
N ALA A 133 -2.18 22.60 -23.75
CA ALA A 133 -3.21 21.58 -23.56
C ALA A 133 -4.21 21.58 -24.75
N GLY A 134 -3.68 21.73 -25.96
CA GLY A 134 -4.40 21.48 -27.19
C GLY A 134 -4.17 20.04 -27.66
N PRO A 135 -4.80 19.63 -28.77
CA PRO A 135 -4.67 18.31 -29.38
C PRO A 135 -3.20 17.85 -29.61
N ASN A 136 -2.25 18.78 -29.60
CA ASN A 136 -0.82 18.51 -29.75
C ASN A 136 -0.13 17.96 -28.50
N ALA A 137 -0.60 18.20 -27.27
CA ALA A 137 -0.08 17.48 -26.09
C ALA A 137 -0.45 16.00 -26.19
N ILE A 138 -1.72 15.70 -26.51
CA ILE A 138 -2.20 14.35 -26.78
C ILE A 138 -1.43 13.70 -27.95
N LYS A 139 -1.03 14.48 -28.97
CA LYS A 139 -0.24 14.01 -30.11
C LYS A 139 1.24 13.76 -29.77
N PHE A 140 1.84 14.62 -28.96
CA PHE A 140 3.20 14.45 -28.42
C PHE A 140 3.28 13.22 -27.51
N PHE A 141 2.19 12.90 -26.80
CA PHE A 141 2.13 11.73 -25.92
C PHE A 141 1.72 10.44 -26.63
N ARG A 142 0.91 10.46 -27.70
CA ARG A 142 0.77 9.30 -28.60
C ARG A 142 2.09 8.85 -29.19
N GLN A 143 3.01 9.80 -29.44
CA GLN A 143 4.35 9.50 -29.94
C GLN A 143 5.25 8.88 -28.85
N TYR A 144 5.03 9.19 -27.56
CA TYR A 144 5.73 8.58 -26.43
C TYR A 144 5.13 7.24 -25.99
N GLU A 145 3.79 7.07 -26.04
CA GLU A 145 3.14 5.75 -25.96
C GLU A 145 3.73 4.84 -27.04
N TYR A 146 3.86 5.31 -28.29
CA TYR A 146 4.49 4.54 -29.36
C TYR A 146 5.94 4.15 -29.03
N GLN A 147 6.72 5.01 -28.37
CA GLN A 147 8.10 4.70 -27.96
C GLN A 147 8.20 3.74 -26.77
N LEU A 148 7.25 3.77 -25.84
CA LEU A 148 7.11 2.75 -24.78
C LEU A 148 6.73 1.37 -25.34
N PHE A 149 6.06 1.33 -26.50
CA PHE A 149 5.66 0.10 -27.19
C PHE A 149 6.62 -0.36 -28.30
N THR A 150 7.63 0.44 -28.68
CA THR A 150 8.68 0.04 -29.64
C THR A 150 9.98 -0.35 -28.94
N TYR A 151 9.89 -1.28 -27.98
CA TYR A 151 11.04 -2.09 -27.60
C TYR A 151 11.46 -2.91 -28.83
N ASP A 152 12.72 -2.80 -29.27
CA ASP A 152 13.23 -3.45 -30.48
C ASP A 152 13.05 -4.98 -30.40
N PRO A 153 12.14 -5.59 -31.19
CA PRO A 153 11.95 -7.04 -31.18
C PRO A 153 13.12 -7.81 -31.79
N ASN A 154 14.10 -7.11 -32.39
CA ASN A 154 15.26 -7.70 -33.04
C ASN A 154 16.51 -7.72 -32.16
N ALA A 155 16.45 -7.22 -30.91
CA ALA A 155 17.45 -7.59 -29.91
C ALA A 155 17.30 -9.10 -29.65
N SER A 156 18.08 -9.90 -30.39
CA SER A 156 18.03 -11.36 -30.39
C SER A 156 18.44 -11.92 -29.03
N SER A 157 17.51 -11.89 -28.09
CA SER A 157 17.49 -12.76 -26.93
C SER A 157 17.06 -14.14 -27.44
N THR A 158 17.99 -15.08 -27.43
CA THR A 158 17.79 -16.49 -27.80
C THR A 158 17.01 -17.27 -26.74
N HIS A 159 16.12 -16.62 -26.00
CA HIS A 159 15.19 -17.31 -25.13
C HIS A 159 13.95 -17.76 -25.92
N PRO A 160 13.59 -19.05 -25.88
CA PRO A 160 12.38 -19.53 -26.52
C PRO A 160 11.18 -18.74 -26.01
N LYS A 161 10.37 -18.22 -26.93
CA LYS A 161 9.07 -17.61 -26.63
C LYS A 161 8.17 -18.68 -26.03
N ASP A 162 8.21 -18.80 -24.72
CA ASP A 162 7.18 -19.46 -23.94
C ASP A 162 5.87 -18.72 -24.25
N PRO A 163 4.79 -19.41 -24.70
CA PRO A 163 3.51 -18.76 -24.95
C PRO A 163 3.09 -18.01 -23.70
N GLY A 164 3.12 -16.67 -23.77
CA GLY A 164 3.01 -15.78 -22.63
C GLY A 164 1.86 -16.20 -21.72
N THR A 165 2.23 -16.78 -20.57
CA THR A 165 1.30 -17.09 -19.50
C THR A 165 0.82 -15.74 -18.99
N GLN A 166 -0.27 -15.23 -19.57
CA GLN A 166 -0.93 -14.03 -19.11
C GLN A 166 -1.21 -14.29 -17.63
N GLU A 167 -0.54 -13.52 -16.77
CA GLU A 167 -0.63 -13.70 -15.35
C GLU A 167 -2.04 -13.29 -14.92
N VAL A 168 -2.93 -14.27 -14.90
CA VAL A 168 -4.33 -14.13 -14.50
C VAL A 168 -4.33 -13.77 -13.03
N ASP A 169 -4.61 -12.50 -12.72
CA ASP A 169 -4.90 -12.08 -11.36
C ASP A 169 -6.31 -12.55 -11.02
N ILE A 170 -6.39 -13.75 -10.47
CA ILE A 170 -7.63 -14.50 -10.22
C ILE A 170 -8.62 -13.67 -9.37
N ILE A 171 -8.12 -12.82 -8.48
CA ILE A 171 -8.98 -11.96 -7.64
C ILE A 171 -9.58 -10.84 -8.49
N VAL A 172 -8.78 -10.20 -9.33
CA VAL A 172 -9.23 -9.14 -10.24
C VAL A 172 -10.25 -9.68 -11.25
N ASP A 173 -10.01 -10.87 -11.79
CA ASP A 173 -10.93 -11.46 -12.76
C ASP A 173 -12.26 -11.83 -12.10
N TRP A 174 -12.24 -12.41 -10.90
CA TRP A 174 -13.47 -12.64 -10.14
C TRP A 174 -14.21 -11.33 -9.85
N LEU A 175 -13.53 -10.26 -9.42
CA LEU A 175 -14.18 -8.97 -9.17
C LEU A 175 -14.82 -8.36 -10.43
N ARG A 176 -14.20 -8.55 -11.61
CA ARG A 176 -14.77 -8.12 -12.90
C ARG A 176 -15.98 -8.95 -13.30
N GLU A 177 -16.00 -10.24 -12.99
CA GLU A 177 -17.18 -11.09 -13.21
C GLU A 177 -18.38 -10.66 -12.36
N GLN A 178 -18.14 -9.97 -11.24
CA GLN A 178 -19.18 -9.42 -10.37
C GLN A 178 -19.74 -8.05 -10.81
N GLU A 179 -19.29 -7.48 -11.94
CA GLU A 179 -19.78 -6.17 -12.42
C GLU A 179 -21.31 -6.18 -12.63
N CYS A 180 -21.99 -5.19 -12.05
CA CYS A 180 -23.45 -5.08 -12.07
C CYS A 180 -23.91 -3.60 -12.09
N HIS A 181 -25.22 -3.36 -12.08
CA HIS A 181 -25.71 -1.99 -12.06
C HIS A 181 -25.29 -1.25 -10.77
N GLY A 182 -24.34 -0.33 -10.90
CA GLY A 182 -23.81 0.45 -9.78
C GLY A 182 -22.51 -0.06 -9.18
N TYR A 183 -22.02 -1.23 -9.61
CA TYR A 183 -20.67 -1.72 -9.30
C TYR A 183 -19.88 -1.94 -10.59
N ARG A 184 -18.70 -1.32 -10.67
CA ARG A 184 -17.74 -1.52 -11.76
C ARG A 184 -16.35 -1.56 -11.15
N TYR A 185 -15.53 -2.52 -11.54
CA TYR A 185 -14.17 -2.65 -11.05
C TYR A 185 -13.35 -1.40 -11.43
N ARG A 186 -12.67 -0.79 -10.46
CA ARG A 186 -11.94 0.48 -10.60
C ARG A 186 -10.43 0.33 -10.54
N GLY A 187 -9.93 -0.86 -10.22
CA GLY A 187 -8.51 -1.08 -9.98
C GLY A 187 -8.06 -0.68 -8.58
N ASP A 188 -9.00 -0.54 -7.64
CA ASP A 188 -8.66 -0.37 -6.22
C ASP A 188 -8.20 -1.71 -5.60
N SER A 189 -7.80 -1.69 -4.33
CA SER A 189 -7.39 -2.94 -3.65
C SER A 189 -8.57 -3.92 -3.56
N PRO A 190 -8.33 -5.25 -3.59
CA PRO A 190 -9.41 -6.23 -3.63
C PRO A 190 -10.46 -6.07 -2.53
N GLU A 191 -10.06 -5.66 -1.34
CA GLU A 191 -10.93 -5.51 -0.17
C GLU A 191 -11.80 -4.26 -0.27
N LEU A 192 -11.28 -3.17 -0.88
CA LEU A 192 -12.05 -1.97 -1.16
C LEU A 192 -13.06 -2.20 -2.27
N GLU A 193 -12.65 -2.91 -3.32
CA GLU A 193 -13.52 -3.33 -4.42
C GLU A 193 -14.64 -4.24 -3.91
N PHE A 194 -14.31 -5.26 -3.12
CA PHE A 194 -15.28 -6.15 -2.50
C PHE A 194 -16.24 -5.41 -1.55
N LYS A 195 -15.73 -4.45 -0.75
CA LYS A 195 -16.56 -3.61 0.11
C LYS A 195 -17.55 -2.76 -0.68
N GLU A 196 -17.14 -2.21 -1.82
CA GLU A 196 -18.02 -1.46 -2.71
C GLU A 196 -19.06 -2.35 -3.38
N LEU A 197 -18.67 -3.55 -3.83
CA LEU A 197 -19.59 -4.57 -4.36
C LEU A 197 -20.66 -4.93 -3.32
N VAL A 198 -20.26 -5.26 -2.09
CA VAL A 198 -21.19 -5.54 -0.97
C VAL A 198 -22.11 -4.34 -0.72
N ARG A 199 -21.60 -3.11 -0.79
CA ARG A 199 -22.42 -1.89 -0.63
C ARG A 199 -23.49 -1.77 -1.73
N VAL A 200 -23.15 -2.08 -2.98
CA VAL A 200 -24.07 -2.05 -4.12
C VAL A 200 -25.13 -3.14 -3.97
N LYS A 201 -24.72 -4.39 -3.75
CA LYS A 201 -25.62 -5.52 -3.50
C LYS A 201 -26.57 -5.24 -2.34
N ARG A 202 -26.09 -4.63 -1.26
CA ARG A 202 -26.93 -4.26 -0.11
C ARG A 202 -28.02 -3.25 -0.49
N ARG A 203 -27.72 -2.31 -1.39
CA ARG A 203 -28.72 -1.34 -1.86
C ARG A 203 -29.77 -2.02 -2.73
N GLU A 204 -29.37 -2.93 -3.61
CA GLU A 204 -30.28 -3.75 -4.43
C GLU A 204 -31.20 -4.60 -3.54
N TRP A 205 -30.63 -5.32 -2.58
CA TRP A 205 -31.38 -6.14 -1.61
C TRP A 205 -32.40 -5.30 -0.81
N ASN A 206 -31.98 -4.14 -0.30
CA ASN A 206 -32.87 -3.22 0.42
C ASN A 206 -33.98 -2.64 -0.48
N GLN A 207 -33.74 -2.51 -1.78
CA GLN A 207 -34.74 -2.04 -2.73
C GLN A 207 -35.83 -3.09 -2.93
N VAL A 208 -35.43 -4.33 -3.24
CA VAL A 208 -36.34 -5.47 -3.43
C VAL A 208 -37.23 -5.68 -2.19
N ARG A 209 -36.66 -5.57 -0.98
CA ARG A 209 -37.43 -5.72 0.25
C ARG A 209 -38.42 -4.59 0.51
N ARG A 210 -38.05 -3.35 0.19
CA ARG A 210 -38.96 -2.21 0.30
C ARG A 210 -40.14 -2.35 -0.66
N GLU A 211 -39.89 -2.87 -1.86
CA GLU A 211 -40.94 -3.18 -2.84
C GLU A 211 -41.85 -4.33 -2.37
N ALA A 212 -41.32 -5.24 -1.56
CA ALA A 212 -42.07 -6.34 -0.94
C ALA A 212 -42.73 -6.01 0.41
N ASP A 213 -42.67 -4.75 0.87
CA ASP A 213 -43.20 -4.28 2.16
C ASP A 213 -42.72 -5.11 3.38
N MET A 214 -41.48 -5.60 3.31
CA MET A 214 -40.88 -6.40 4.39
C MET A 214 -40.05 -5.53 5.34
N ASP A 215 -40.59 -5.24 6.53
CA ASP A 215 -39.84 -4.60 7.62
C ASP A 215 -38.87 -5.61 8.26
N THR A 216 -37.57 -5.40 8.04
CA THR A 216 -36.53 -6.16 8.73
C THR A 216 -35.46 -5.22 9.25
N GLY A 217 -34.84 -5.63 10.35
CA GLY A 217 -33.74 -4.88 10.94
C GLY A 217 -32.63 -4.60 9.91
N ASN A 218 -31.99 -3.43 10.05
CA ASN A 218 -30.94 -2.90 9.16
C ASN A 218 -29.75 -3.84 8.87
N GLU A 219 -29.64 -4.96 9.59
CA GLU A 219 -28.55 -5.93 9.51
C GLU A 219 -28.97 -7.32 8.99
N ALA A 220 -30.26 -7.56 8.72
CA ALA A 220 -30.76 -8.86 8.28
C ALA A 220 -30.12 -9.36 6.97
N TRP A 221 -29.62 -8.46 6.13
CA TRP A 221 -28.88 -8.80 4.91
C TRP A 221 -27.58 -9.57 5.19
N LYS A 222 -26.93 -9.35 6.34
CA LYS A 222 -25.67 -10.03 6.71
C LYS A 222 -25.84 -11.53 6.89
N GLU A 223 -27.05 -11.97 7.20
CA GLU A 223 -27.43 -13.36 7.44
C GLU A 223 -28.15 -13.98 6.24
N SER A 224 -28.27 -13.26 5.14
CA SER A 224 -28.91 -13.81 3.95
C SER A 224 -27.92 -14.65 3.15
N ASP A 225 -28.44 -15.76 2.59
CA ASP A 225 -27.66 -16.72 1.79
C ASP A 225 -26.89 -16.05 0.64
N GLU A 226 -27.46 -15.02 0.03
CA GLU A 226 -26.80 -14.24 -1.05
C GLU A 226 -25.48 -13.61 -0.58
N PHE A 227 -25.46 -12.96 0.58
CA PHE A 227 -24.26 -12.29 1.09
C PHE A 227 -23.28 -13.27 1.71
N ASP A 228 -23.79 -14.35 2.31
CA ASP A 228 -22.93 -15.41 2.81
C ASP A 228 -22.19 -16.10 1.66
N LEU A 229 -22.89 -16.42 0.57
CA LEU A 229 -22.30 -16.95 -0.65
C LEU A 229 -21.30 -15.99 -1.26
N LEU A 230 -21.67 -14.72 -1.48
CA LEU A 230 -20.80 -13.70 -2.06
C LEU A 230 -19.50 -13.52 -1.27
N ARG A 231 -19.60 -13.56 0.07
CA ARG A 231 -18.44 -13.49 0.97
C ARG A 231 -17.59 -14.75 0.90
N THR A 232 -18.22 -15.92 0.90
CA THR A 232 -17.53 -17.21 0.81
C THR A 232 -16.74 -17.28 -0.50
N GLU A 233 -17.38 -16.99 -1.64
CA GLU A 233 -16.74 -16.99 -2.96
C GLU A 233 -15.53 -16.04 -3.01
N PHE A 234 -15.67 -14.82 -2.47
CA PHE A 234 -14.55 -13.87 -2.43
C PHE A 234 -13.35 -14.44 -1.67
N TYR A 235 -13.56 -14.97 -0.47
CA TYR A 235 -12.45 -15.48 0.35
C TYR A 235 -11.89 -16.80 -0.18
N GLU A 236 -12.69 -17.64 -0.83
CA GLU A 236 -12.20 -18.81 -1.57
C GLU A 236 -11.27 -18.40 -2.71
N VAL A 237 -11.60 -17.32 -3.43
CA VAL A 237 -10.75 -16.79 -4.49
C VAL A 237 -9.45 -16.19 -3.93
N VAL A 238 -9.51 -15.49 -2.80
CA VAL A 238 -8.31 -15.00 -2.09
C VAL A 238 -7.42 -16.16 -1.64
N GLU A 239 -7.98 -17.23 -1.07
CA GLU A 239 -7.23 -18.42 -0.70
C GLU A 239 -6.64 -19.14 -1.92
N LYS A 240 -7.39 -19.20 -3.04
CA LYS A 240 -6.89 -19.74 -4.31
C LYS A 240 -5.71 -18.94 -4.85
N ALA A 241 -5.76 -17.61 -4.76
CA ALA A 241 -4.66 -16.74 -5.15
C ALA A 241 -3.42 -16.99 -4.26
N PHE A 242 -3.61 -17.10 -2.94
CA PHE A 242 -2.54 -17.46 -2.00
C PHE A 242 -1.89 -18.79 -2.36
N ASN A 243 -2.69 -19.84 -2.55
CA ASN A 243 -2.19 -21.17 -2.91
C ASN A 243 -1.50 -21.19 -4.28
N THR A 244 -1.96 -20.37 -5.23
CA THR A 244 -1.34 -20.25 -6.56
C THR A 244 0.03 -19.60 -6.46
N LEU A 245 0.17 -18.49 -5.73
CA LEU A 245 1.45 -17.83 -5.51
C LEU A 245 2.43 -18.73 -4.77
N LEU A 246 1.97 -19.38 -3.69
CA LEU A 246 2.77 -20.32 -2.93
C LEU A 246 3.17 -21.54 -3.78
N GLY A 247 2.28 -22.04 -4.62
CA GLY A 247 2.56 -23.12 -5.57
C GLY A 247 3.65 -22.75 -6.58
N ARG A 248 3.59 -21.55 -7.17
CA ARG A 248 4.67 -21.03 -8.05
C ARG A 248 5.99 -20.92 -7.30
N PHE A 249 5.95 -20.45 -6.06
CA PHE A 249 7.13 -20.40 -5.21
C PHE A 249 7.73 -21.81 -4.99
N CYS A 250 6.88 -22.79 -4.69
CA CYS A 250 7.30 -24.18 -4.53
C CYS A 250 7.89 -24.75 -5.83
N GLN A 251 7.34 -24.39 -7.00
CA GLN A 251 7.87 -24.81 -8.30
C GLN A 251 9.28 -24.25 -8.56
N ILE A 252 9.51 -22.97 -8.24
CA ILE A 252 10.83 -22.34 -8.40
C ILE A 252 11.84 -22.93 -7.42
N THR A 253 11.42 -23.15 -6.17
CA THR A 253 12.34 -23.49 -5.09
C THR A 253 12.54 -24.98 -4.83
N GLY A 254 11.62 -25.82 -5.30
CA GLY A 254 11.54 -27.23 -4.93
C GLY A 254 11.13 -27.48 -3.47
N PHE A 255 10.81 -26.43 -2.71
CA PHE A 255 10.35 -26.55 -1.34
C PHE A 255 8.85 -26.88 -1.27
N THR A 256 8.43 -27.50 -0.17
CA THR A 256 7.00 -27.63 0.14
C THR A 256 6.44 -26.30 0.66
N PRO A 257 5.11 -26.07 0.57
CA PRO A 257 4.49 -24.85 1.06
C PRO A 257 4.88 -24.49 2.50
N TRP A 258 4.92 -25.50 3.37
CA TRP A 258 5.38 -25.36 4.76
C TRP A 258 6.84 -24.90 4.88
N GLN A 259 7.75 -25.53 4.12
CA GLN A 259 9.17 -25.19 4.15
C GLN A 259 9.43 -23.75 3.69
N VAL A 260 8.66 -23.27 2.70
CA VAL A 260 8.69 -21.89 2.25
C VAL A 260 8.32 -20.95 3.40
N LEU A 261 7.16 -21.17 4.02
CA LEU A 261 6.68 -20.31 5.11
C LEU A 261 7.64 -20.30 6.30
N VAL A 262 8.12 -21.46 6.75
CA VAL A 262 9.13 -21.52 7.82
C VAL A 262 10.42 -20.82 7.39
N GLY A 263 10.88 -21.06 6.16
CA GLY A 263 12.10 -20.48 5.62
C GLY A 263 12.06 -18.94 5.55
N LEU A 264 10.88 -18.37 5.30
CA LEU A 264 10.65 -16.93 5.31
C LEU A 264 10.77 -16.33 6.71
N TYR A 265 10.20 -16.96 7.73
CA TYR A 265 10.09 -16.35 9.07
C TYR A 265 11.14 -16.83 10.09
N ARG A 266 11.76 -18.00 9.90
CA ARG A 266 12.84 -18.49 10.78
C ARG A 266 13.93 -19.23 10.00
N PRO A 267 15.17 -18.69 9.96
CA PRO A 267 16.31 -19.42 9.43
C PRO A 267 16.76 -20.53 10.41
N GLY A 268 16.99 -21.73 9.90
CA GLY A 268 17.65 -22.82 10.64
C GLY A 268 16.79 -24.07 10.81
N VAL A 269 17.08 -25.07 9.97
CA VAL A 269 16.61 -26.47 9.98
C VAL A 269 15.10 -26.68 10.10
N CYS A 270 14.46 -27.02 8.98
CA CYS A 270 13.05 -27.39 8.89
C CYS A 270 12.80 -28.75 9.58
N SER A 271 12.25 -28.75 10.80
CA SER A 271 11.66 -29.97 11.38
C SER A 271 10.12 -29.87 11.39
N PRO A 272 9.37 -30.97 11.20
CA PRO A 272 7.90 -30.96 11.23
C PRO A 272 7.30 -30.48 12.55
N GLU A 273 8.04 -30.60 13.66
CA GLU A 273 7.62 -30.13 15.00
C GLU A 273 7.52 -28.59 15.09
N GLN A 274 7.96 -27.89 14.05
CA GLN A 274 7.96 -26.44 13.98
C GLN A 274 6.61 -25.83 13.59
N GLY A 275 5.53 -26.61 13.44
CA GLY A 275 4.16 -26.09 13.25
C GLY A 275 3.79 -24.96 14.22
N MET A 276 4.37 -24.99 15.43
CA MET A 276 4.26 -23.97 16.47
C MET A 276 4.90 -22.62 16.11
N ILE A 277 5.86 -22.59 15.17
CA ILE A 277 6.58 -21.38 14.78
C ILE A 277 5.65 -20.43 14.04
N LEU A 278 4.87 -20.90 13.07
CA LEU A 278 3.94 -20.03 12.34
C LEU A 278 2.82 -19.50 13.24
N LYS A 279 2.50 -20.18 14.36
CA LYS A 279 1.59 -19.64 15.38
C LYS A 279 2.10 -18.34 16.04
N SER A 280 3.38 -17.99 15.88
CA SER A 280 3.96 -16.73 16.36
C SER A 280 4.12 -15.67 15.27
N VAL A 281 3.79 -15.97 14.02
CA VAL A 281 4.01 -15.08 12.87
C VAL A 281 2.75 -14.27 12.57
N PHE A 282 2.68 -13.04 13.07
CA PHE A 282 1.50 -12.21 12.89
C PHE A 282 1.58 -11.40 11.59
N VAL A 283 1.12 -11.97 10.47
CA VAL A 283 1.11 -11.30 9.15
C VAL A 283 -0.31 -11.04 8.65
N ASN A 284 -0.50 -9.95 7.91
CA ASN A 284 -1.74 -9.71 7.18
C ASN A 284 -1.68 -10.45 5.82
N ILE A 285 -2.66 -11.31 5.56
CA ILE A 285 -2.67 -12.15 4.35
C ILE A 285 -2.67 -11.32 3.06
N PHE A 286 -3.38 -10.20 3.05
CA PHE A 286 -3.44 -9.38 1.85
C PHE A 286 -2.13 -8.60 1.61
N ASP A 287 -1.47 -8.11 2.67
CA ASP A 287 -0.12 -7.55 2.53
C ASP A 287 0.88 -8.61 2.01
N PHE A 288 0.75 -9.86 2.48
CA PHE A 288 1.54 -10.97 1.99
C PHE A 288 1.29 -11.22 0.50
N LEU A 289 0.02 -11.26 0.07
CA LEU A 289 -0.35 -11.42 -1.35
C LEU A 289 0.25 -10.32 -2.21
N ASP A 290 0.07 -9.04 -1.84
CA ASP A 290 0.60 -7.90 -2.59
C ASP A 290 2.11 -8.02 -2.80
N ALA A 291 2.83 -8.27 -1.72
CA ALA A 291 4.29 -8.28 -1.71
C ALA A 291 4.86 -9.49 -2.48
N PHE A 292 4.23 -10.66 -2.36
CA PHE A 292 4.68 -11.88 -3.02
C PHE A 292 4.30 -11.92 -4.50
N GLN A 293 3.12 -11.41 -4.85
CA GLN A 293 2.69 -11.28 -6.25
C GLN A 293 3.64 -10.37 -7.02
N GLU A 294 4.03 -9.22 -6.44
CA GLU A 294 4.97 -8.30 -7.07
C GLU A 294 6.32 -8.95 -7.37
N ILE A 295 6.83 -9.77 -6.46
CA ILE A 295 8.14 -10.41 -6.62
C ILE A 295 8.10 -11.59 -7.57
N LEU A 296 7.02 -12.36 -7.55
CA LEU A 296 6.88 -13.52 -8.41
C LEU A 296 6.50 -13.17 -9.85
N ARG A 297 6.06 -11.93 -10.09
CA ARG A 297 5.86 -11.40 -11.45
C ARG A 297 7.17 -11.31 -12.24
N ASP A 298 8.26 -10.91 -11.59
CA ASP A 298 9.60 -10.85 -12.17
C ASP A 298 10.63 -11.36 -11.15
N PRO A 299 10.75 -12.68 -10.97
CA PRO A 299 11.60 -13.25 -9.95
C PRO A 299 13.06 -12.90 -10.26
N PRO A 300 13.80 -12.29 -9.31
CA PRO A 300 15.16 -11.80 -9.56
C PRO A 300 16.18 -12.93 -9.80
N THR A 301 15.79 -14.17 -9.52
CA THR A 301 16.62 -15.37 -9.65
C THR A 301 15.72 -16.59 -9.79
N THR A 302 16.22 -17.60 -10.49
CA THR A 302 15.62 -18.94 -10.56
C THR A 302 16.17 -19.86 -9.46
N ASP A 303 17.21 -19.44 -8.73
CA ASP A 303 17.72 -20.20 -7.59
C ASP A 303 16.78 -20.04 -6.39
N GLY A 304 16.19 -21.16 -5.97
CA GLY A 304 15.18 -21.13 -4.92
C GLY A 304 15.66 -20.64 -3.56
N TRP A 305 16.92 -20.90 -3.24
CA TRP A 305 17.50 -20.47 -1.97
C TRP A 305 17.78 -18.97 -1.98
N GLU A 306 18.36 -18.46 -3.06
CA GLU A 306 18.57 -17.04 -3.28
C GLU A 306 17.24 -16.28 -3.28
N LEU A 307 16.21 -16.79 -3.95
CA LEU A 307 14.87 -16.19 -3.94
C LEU A 307 14.29 -16.13 -2.51
N LEU A 308 14.42 -17.20 -1.74
CA LEU A 308 13.97 -17.23 -0.34
C LEU A 308 14.74 -16.21 0.53
N GLN A 309 16.05 -16.05 0.32
CA GLN A 309 16.87 -15.06 1.03
C GLN A 309 16.49 -13.62 0.65
N LEU A 310 16.09 -13.37 -0.60
CA LEU A 310 15.62 -12.07 -1.06
C LEU A 310 14.24 -11.71 -0.49
N LEU A 311 13.36 -12.70 -0.32
CA LEU A 311 12.02 -12.49 0.23
C LEU A 311 11.97 -12.41 1.75
N ARG A 312 12.93 -13.04 2.44
CA ARG A 312 12.93 -13.06 3.91
C ARG A 312 12.89 -11.65 4.53
N PRO A 313 13.72 -10.66 4.13
CA PRO A 313 13.63 -9.31 4.67
C PRO A 313 12.24 -8.70 4.52
N LEU A 314 11.59 -8.94 3.39
CA LEU A 314 10.24 -8.48 3.11
C LEU A 314 9.19 -9.16 4.00
N ALA A 315 9.26 -10.48 4.14
CA ALA A 315 8.35 -11.23 5.01
C ALA A 315 8.47 -10.77 6.47
N ILE A 316 9.71 -10.55 6.95
CA ILE A 316 9.98 -9.98 8.28
C ILE A 316 9.43 -8.55 8.39
N GLU A 317 9.58 -7.74 7.35
CA GLU A 317 9.05 -6.37 7.33
C GLU A 317 7.52 -6.36 7.44
N LEU A 318 6.83 -7.36 6.90
CA LEU A 318 5.37 -7.52 6.97
C LEU A 318 4.86 -8.08 8.31
N GLU A 319 5.73 -8.68 9.12
CA GLU A 319 5.37 -9.24 10.42
C GLU A 319 5.03 -8.14 11.45
N PHE A 320 3.94 -8.32 12.18
CA PHE A 320 3.59 -7.51 13.34
C PHE A 320 4.16 -8.14 14.60
N LYS A 321 4.63 -7.31 15.54
CA LYS A 321 5.18 -7.79 16.81
C LYS A 321 4.15 -8.48 17.71
N LYS A 322 2.87 -8.17 17.54
CA LYS A 322 1.77 -8.63 18.42
C LYS A 322 0.50 -8.84 17.59
N ASN A 323 -0.27 -9.87 17.94
CA ASN A 323 -1.57 -10.12 17.31
C ASN A 323 -2.57 -8.96 17.48
N SER A 324 -2.49 -8.19 18.57
CA SER A 324 -3.32 -7.00 18.77
C SER A 324 -3.02 -5.90 17.76
N MET A 325 -1.74 -5.70 17.41
CA MET A 325 -1.34 -4.76 16.36
C MET A 325 -1.85 -5.21 14.99
N LEU A 326 -1.72 -6.51 14.68
CA LEU A 326 -2.29 -7.08 13.45
C LEU A 326 -3.81 -6.88 13.40
N GLY A 327 -4.52 -7.05 14.51
CA GLY A 327 -5.96 -6.82 14.59
C GLY A 327 -6.36 -5.38 14.34
N VAL A 328 -5.71 -4.42 14.99
CA VAL A 328 -5.95 -2.97 14.77
C VAL A 328 -5.62 -2.59 13.33
N TYR A 329 -4.48 -3.03 12.81
CA TYR A 329 -4.09 -2.82 11.41
C TYR A 329 -5.16 -3.32 10.44
N SER A 330 -5.57 -4.58 10.59
CA SER A 330 -6.51 -5.23 9.68
C SER A 330 -7.89 -4.56 9.71
N ALA A 331 -8.33 -4.06 10.87
CA ALA A 331 -9.58 -3.33 10.97
C ALA A 331 -9.54 -1.93 10.33
N LEU A 332 -8.47 -1.15 10.60
CA LEU A 332 -8.30 0.19 10.03
C LEU A 332 -8.19 0.14 8.50
N THR A 333 -7.51 -0.88 7.98
CA THR A 333 -7.31 -1.06 6.53
C THR A 333 -8.45 -1.83 5.85
N ASN A 334 -9.40 -2.39 6.61
CA ASN A 334 -10.42 -3.34 6.13
C ASN A 334 -9.83 -4.61 5.47
N ARG A 335 -8.58 -4.97 5.77
CA ARG A 335 -7.89 -6.14 5.22
C ARG A 335 -7.99 -7.33 6.16
N VAL A 336 -9.18 -7.91 6.30
CA VAL A 336 -9.42 -9.04 7.21
C VAL A 336 -9.75 -10.30 6.42
N PHE A 337 -8.98 -11.37 6.64
CA PHE A 337 -9.32 -12.72 6.20
C PHE A 337 -9.98 -13.47 7.37
N PRO A 338 -11.27 -13.86 7.28
CA PRO A 338 -11.95 -14.60 8.35
C PRO A 338 -11.40 -16.02 8.46
N LEU A 339 -11.08 -16.45 9.67
CA LEU A 339 -10.53 -17.79 9.91
C LEU A 339 -11.53 -18.89 9.48
N GLU A 340 -12.82 -18.64 9.69
CA GLU A 340 -13.91 -19.53 9.31
C GLU A 340 -14.06 -19.74 7.80
N MET A 341 -13.43 -18.90 6.98
CA MET A 341 -13.45 -19.01 5.52
C MET A 341 -12.25 -19.78 4.96
N ALA A 342 -11.24 -20.07 5.79
CA ALA A 342 -10.09 -20.86 5.35
C ALA A 342 -10.40 -22.35 5.39
N LYS A 343 -9.91 -23.10 4.39
CA LYS A 343 -9.98 -24.55 4.41
C LYS A 343 -9.23 -25.12 5.61
N GLU A 344 -9.86 -26.08 6.31
CA GLU A 344 -9.32 -26.69 7.53
C GLU A 344 -7.95 -27.37 7.31
N ASP A 345 -7.74 -27.91 6.11
CA ASP A 345 -6.51 -28.56 5.65
C ASP A 345 -5.64 -27.65 4.74
N GLY A 346 -6.03 -26.39 4.57
CA GLY A 346 -5.36 -25.42 3.72
C GLY A 346 -4.03 -24.93 4.32
N THR A 347 -3.07 -24.55 3.47
CA THR A 347 -1.81 -23.97 3.97
C THR A 347 -2.01 -22.58 4.58
N LEU A 348 -3.04 -21.84 4.12
CA LEU A 348 -3.36 -20.51 4.61
C LEU A 348 -3.70 -20.51 6.11
N ILE A 349 -4.36 -21.57 6.61
CA ILE A 349 -4.76 -21.67 8.02
C ILE A 349 -3.56 -21.62 8.97
N LEU A 350 -2.37 -21.98 8.49
CA LEU A 350 -1.13 -21.96 9.28
C LEU A 350 -0.65 -20.54 9.61
N LEU A 351 -1.06 -19.55 8.82
CA LEU A 351 -0.74 -18.13 9.02
C LEU A 351 -1.90 -17.34 9.63
N LEU A 352 -3.09 -17.93 9.71
CA LEU A 352 -4.26 -17.25 10.21
C LEU A 352 -4.30 -17.28 11.74
N HIS A 353 -4.48 -16.11 12.31
CA HIS A 353 -4.65 -15.95 13.75
C HIS A 353 -6.10 -15.63 14.08
N ARG A 354 -6.58 -16.17 15.20
CA ARG A 354 -7.86 -15.77 15.78
C ARG A 354 -7.78 -14.35 16.32
N ILE A 355 -7.96 -13.37 15.43
CA ILE A 355 -8.10 -11.95 15.82
C ILE A 355 -9.46 -11.76 16.53
N ARG A 356 -10.47 -12.57 16.18
CA ARG A 356 -11.83 -12.54 16.77
C ARG A 356 -11.88 -12.83 18.28
N ALA A 357 -10.95 -13.60 18.83
CA ALA A 357 -10.83 -13.76 20.28
C ALA A 357 -10.48 -12.44 20.99
N PHE A 358 -9.79 -11.53 20.29
CA PHE A 358 -9.50 -10.17 20.73
C PHE A 358 -10.64 -9.19 20.39
N LEU A 359 -11.60 -9.61 19.56
CA LEU A 359 -12.76 -8.80 19.17
C LEU A 359 -13.75 -8.56 20.32
N ASN A 360 -13.76 -9.41 21.35
CA ASN A 360 -14.51 -9.17 22.59
C ASN A 360 -13.89 -7.99 23.36
N GLY A 361 -14.37 -6.78 23.06
CA GLY A 361 -13.82 -5.52 23.54
C GLY A 361 -12.98 -4.76 22.52
N PHE A 362 -12.86 -5.25 21.28
CA PHE A 362 -12.10 -4.54 20.23
C PHE A 362 -12.71 -3.22 19.83
N LYS A 363 -14.03 -3.06 19.93
CA LYS A 363 -14.64 -1.73 19.79
C LYS A 363 -14.11 -0.76 20.86
N GLY A 364 -13.81 -1.25 22.06
CA GLY A 364 -13.13 -0.48 23.11
C GLY A 364 -11.68 -0.22 22.75
N LEU A 365 -10.94 -1.26 22.38
CA LEU A 365 -9.54 -1.16 21.95
C LEU A 365 -9.34 -0.15 20.81
N MET A 366 -10.19 -0.21 19.78
CA MET A 366 -10.15 0.70 18.64
C MET A 366 -10.42 2.13 19.08
N LYS A 367 -11.42 2.37 19.95
CA LYS A 367 -11.67 3.71 20.50
C LYS A 367 -10.49 4.22 21.32
N ASP A 368 -9.88 3.36 22.12
CA ASP A 368 -8.73 3.72 22.93
C ASP A 368 -7.51 4.03 22.05
N PHE A 369 -7.30 3.25 20.99
CA PHE A 369 -6.26 3.49 19.98
C PHE A 369 -6.52 4.78 19.20
N GLU A 370 -7.73 5.00 18.68
CA GLU A 370 -8.12 6.24 17.98
C GLU A 370 -7.89 7.47 18.87
N LYS A 371 -8.27 7.36 20.16
CA LYS A 371 -8.05 8.42 21.15
C LYS A 371 -6.57 8.66 21.43
N GLU A 372 -5.77 7.61 21.55
CA GLU A 372 -4.33 7.69 21.81
C GLU A 372 -3.54 8.19 20.59
N ALA A 373 -3.93 7.77 19.39
CA ALA A 373 -3.29 8.17 18.13
C ALA A 373 -3.65 9.60 17.73
N GLY A 374 -4.88 10.05 18.02
CA GLY A 374 -5.32 11.42 17.74
C GLY A 374 -5.11 11.80 16.27
N ASP A 375 -4.52 12.97 16.04
CA ASP A 375 -4.28 13.51 14.69
C ASP A 375 -3.30 12.65 13.86
N GLU A 376 -2.43 11.85 14.50
CA GLU A 376 -1.49 10.99 13.80
C GLU A 376 -2.21 9.89 13.00
N LEU A 377 -3.37 9.43 13.48
CA LEU A 377 -4.19 8.44 12.77
C LEU A 377 -4.74 9.01 11.46
N GLN A 378 -5.24 10.24 11.48
CA GLN A 378 -5.79 10.87 10.26
C GLN A 378 -4.72 11.06 9.19
N GLU A 379 -3.50 11.41 9.58
CA GLU A 379 -2.38 11.50 8.62
C GLU A 379 -1.97 10.12 8.09
N ALA A 380 -1.94 9.12 8.96
CA ALA A 380 -1.65 7.75 8.57
C ALA A 380 -2.71 7.16 7.63
N GLU A 381 -4.00 7.50 7.82
CA GLU A 381 -5.09 7.11 6.93
C GLU A 381 -4.95 7.72 5.52
N LYS A 382 -4.46 8.97 5.41
CA LYS A 382 -4.16 9.60 4.10
C LYS A 382 -3.02 8.89 3.38
N GLU A 383 -2.04 8.38 4.12
CA GLU A 383 -0.94 7.54 3.60
C GLU A 383 -1.38 6.09 3.28
N GLY A 384 -2.62 5.69 3.61
CA GLY A 384 -3.15 4.35 3.36
C GLY A 384 -2.49 3.27 4.23
N CYS A 385 -2.47 2.02 3.73
CA CYS A 385 -1.98 0.86 4.47
C CYS A 385 -0.56 1.04 5.01
N ALA A 386 0.34 1.60 4.20
CA ALA A 386 1.72 1.88 4.60
C ALA A 386 1.79 2.89 5.75
N GLY A 387 0.95 3.93 5.71
CA GLY A 387 0.83 4.92 6.78
C GLY A 387 0.37 4.32 8.09
N ILE A 388 -0.74 3.56 8.06
CA ILE A 388 -1.30 2.89 9.24
C ILE A 388 -0.29 1.91 9.84
N ARG A 389 0.38 1.11 9.01
CA ARG A 389 1.43 0.19 9.45
C ARG A 389 2.56 0.93 10.15
N ARG A 390 3.07 1.99 9.51
CA ARG A 390 4.16 2.83 10.04
C ARG A 390 3.79 3.45 11.37
N LEU A 391 2.57 3.97 11.51
CA LEU A 391 2.04 4.52 12.74
C LEU A 391 2.03 3.45 13.84
N LEU A 392 1.44 2.28 13.59
CA LEU A 392 1.36 1.19 14.56
C LEU A 392 2.72 0.72 15.05
N LEU A 393 3.72 0.71 14.16
CA LEU A 393 5.08 0.28 14.48
C LEU A 393 5.97 1.40 15.06
N SER A 394 5.51 2.65 15.06
CA SER A 394 6.33 3.82 15.43
C SER A 394 6.66 3.90 16.92
N ARG A 395 5.79 3.38 17.78
CA ARG A 395 5.92 3.38 19.24
C ARG A 395 5.12 2.26 19.88
N GLU A 396 5.35 2.03 21.16
CA GLU A 396 4.46 1.21 21.97
C GLU A 396 3.18 2.00 22.27
N TRP A 397 2.04 1.32 22.17
CA TRP A 397 0.71 1.89 22.36
C TRP A 397 0.15 1.40 23.70
N ALA A 398 -0.15 2.33 24.60
CA ALA A 398 -0.63 2.02 25.94
C ALA A 398 -1.92 1.19 25.90
N CYS A 399 -2.84 1.52 24.98
CA CYS A 399 -4.08 0.78 24.75
C CYS A 399 -3.87 -0.69 24.34
N LEU A 400 -2.71 -1.06 23.79
CA LEU A 400 -2.44 -2.43 23.33
C LEU A 400 -1.82 -3.34 24.42
N HIS A 401 -1.42 -2.78 25.59
CA HIS A 401 -0.83 -3.55 26.70
C HIS A 401 -1.81 -4.46 27.47
N PRO A 402 -3.04 -4.02 27.82
CA PRO A 402 -3.96 -4.81 28.64
C PRO A 402 -4.35 -6.18 28.05
N LEU A 403 -4.12 -6.38 26.75
CA LEU A 403 -4.40 -7.63 26.06
C LEU A 403 -3.31 -8.69 26.29
N GLN A 404 -2.09 -8.32 26.70
CA GLN A 404 -1.02 -9.29 26.98
C GLN A 404 -1.38 -10.22 28.14
N ALA A 405 -1.94 -9.68 29.22
CA ALA A 405 -2.32 -10.49 30.39
C ALA A 405 -3.42 -11.52 30.11
N LYS A 406 -4.25 -11.28 29.08
CA LYS A 406 -5.28 -12.23 28.64
C LYS A 406 -4.75 -13.24 27.62
N GLN A 407 -3.73 -12.89 26.82
CA GLN A 407 -3.11 -13.81 25.85
C GLN A 407 -2.41 -14.98 26.54
N GLU A 408 -1.75 -14.74 27.67
CA GLU A 408 -1.08 -15.80 28.44
C GLU A 408 -2.09 -16.79 29.06
N ALA A 409 -3.35 -16.40 29.22
CA ALA A 409 -4.38 -17.22 29.86
C ALA A 409 -5.11 -18.19 28.91
N PHE A 410 -5.01 -18.00 27.59
CA PHE A 410 -5.64 -18.87 26.58
C PHE A 410 -4.58 -19.36 25.58
N PRO A 411 -3.78 -20.38 25.95
CA PRO A 411 -2.89 -21.03 25.00
C PRO A 411 -3.71 -21.66 23.87
N PHE A 412 -3.30 -21.36 22.64
CA PHE A 412 -3.94 -21.71 21.36
C PHE A 412 -4.30 -23.17 21.18
#